data_AF-A0A402BQX6-F1
#
_entry.id   AF-A0A402BQX6-F1
#
_cell.length_a   1.000
_cell.length_b   1.000
_cell.length_c   1.000
_cell.angle_alpha   90.00
_cell.angle_beta   90.00
_cell.angle_gamma   90.00
#
_symmetry.space_group_name_H-M   'P 1'
#
loop_
_entity.id
_entity.type
_entity.pdbx_description
1 polymer ?
#
loop_
_entity_poly.entity_id
_entity_poly.type
_entity_poly.pdbx_seq_one_letter_code
_entity_poly.pdbx_strand_id
1 'polypeptide(L)'
;MHHQSNVTYRYDGSFDGLLCCVFESYDKKEIPTDILLPDAASLLLFPEKRIVTDLEKANRVLASIPKKIGFPALEFIRHAFLTYLPQKELAILRFLRLGYQRGPAVMQMLADETVNILFKAVRHLERESHLFKGFVRFSVINQVLVAEIEPKNFVLPLLVQHFCERFPEEKFLIYDKKHGMALVYQPYKPMVIPVEELELPEPDQEEQAYRELWKVFYDTIAIQGRYNPQCRMNHMPKRYWKYLTEFAGTFQKPHRKLTAADGNSRLVVSGGMLTIEGTAVAVNGCGDD
;
A
#
# COMPACT_ATOMS: atom_id res chain seq x y z
N MET A 1 18.20 31.71 3.68
CA MET A 1 17.12 31.88 2.68
C MET A 1 17.25 30.76 1.67
N HIS A 2 16.22 29.95 1.50
CA HIS A 2 16.22 28.86 0.52
C HIS A 2 15.55 29.36 -0.76
N HIS A 3 16.25 29.20 -1.87
CA HIS A 3 15.73 29.57 -3.18
C HIS A 3 14.94 28.38 -3.73
N GLN A 4 13.72 28.64 -4.18
CA GLN A 4 12.97 27.69 -4.97
C GLN A 4 13.74 27.50 -6.28
N SER A 5 14.27 26.30 -6.53
CA SER A 5 15.06 26.06 -7.73
C SER A 5 14.17 25.60 -8.87
N ASN A 6 14.49 26.10 -10.07
CA ASN A 6 13.89 25.68 -11.33
C ASN A 6 14.45 24.30 -11.74
N VAL A 7 14.36 23.31 -10.86
CA VAL A 7 14.84 21.94 -11.07
C VAL A 7 13.76 20.96 -10.61
N THR A 8 13.57 19.90 -11.38
CA THR A 8 12.70 18.77 -11.05
C THR A 8 13.55 17.55 -10.72
N TYR A 9 13.28 16.88 -9.60
CA TYR A 9 13.97 15.64 -9.25
C TYR A 9 13.25 14.43 -9.82
N ARG A 10 14.01 13.43 -10.26
CA ARG A 10 13.50 12.11 -10.64
C ARG A 10 14.22 11.02 -9.87
N TYR A 11 13.47 10.07 -9.33
CA TYR A 11 14.02 8.95 -8.55
C TYR A 11 13.24 7.66 -8.86
N ASP A 12 13.68 6.54 -8.30
CA ASP A 12 13.20 5.18 -8.59
C ASP A 12 11.84 4.78 -7.98
N GLY A 13 11.21 5.65 -7.19
CA GLY A 13 9.96 5.35 -6.50
C GLY A 13 10.11 4.59 -5.18
N SER A 14 11.34 4.31 -4.72
CA SER A 14 11.60 3.67 -3.43
C SER A 14 11.61 4.67 -2.26
N PHE A 15 11.33 4.20 -1.05
CA PHE A 15 11.43 5.07 0.13
C PHE A 15 12.85 5.62 0.32
N ASP A 16 13.87 4.79 0.09
CA ASP A 16 15.27 5.20 0.20
C ASP A 16 15.67 6.22 -0.87
N GLY A 17 15.17 6.09 -2.10
CA GLY A 17 15.35 7.07 -3.16
C GLY A 17 14.71 8.42 -2.84
N LEU A 18 13.54 8.43 -2.18
CA LEU A 18 12.95 9.67 -1.66
C LEU A 18 13.84 10.31 -0.58
N LEU A 19 14.40 9.51 0.34
CA LEU A 19 15.34 10.03 1.34
C LEU A 19 16.62 10.59 0.70
N CYS A 20 17.08 10.01 -0.41
CA CYS A 20 18.19 10.57 -1.21
C CYS A 20 17.81 11.93 -1.82
N CYS A 21 16.58 12.10 -2.30
CA CYS A 21 16.08 13.39 -2.78
C CYS A 21 16.09 14.45 -1.66
N VAL A 22 15.71 14.06 -0.44
CA VAL A 22 15.80 14.92 0.75
C VAL A 22 17.24 15.30 1.03
N PHE A 23 18.16 14.34 1.03
CA PHE A 23 19.58 14.59 1.23
C PHE A 23 20.14 15.59 0.22
N GLU A 24 19.86 15.40 -1.07
CA GLU A 24 20.33 16.27 -2.15
C GLU A 24 19.77 17.70 -2.01
N SER A 25 18.49 17.83 -1.70
CA SER A 25 17.84 19.12 -1.42
C SER A 25 18.48 19.86 -0.24
N TYR A 26 19.02 19.12 0.74
CA TYR A 26 19.75 19.69 1.87
C TYR A 26 21.18 20.08 1.50
N ASP A 27 21.91 19.22 0.80
CA ASP A 27 23.30 19.45 0.37
C ASP A 27 23.40 20.68 -0.53
N LYS A 28 22.54 20.77 -1.54
CA LYS A 28 22.47 21.90 -2.49
C LYS A 28 21.72 23.11 -1.96
N LYS A 29 21.12 23.01 -0.77
CA LYS A 29 20.30 24.05 -0.12
C LYS A 29 19.14 24.56 -1.00
N GLU A 30 18.68 23.73 -1.92
CA GLU A 30 17.63 24.05 -2.90
C GLU A 30 16.35 23.27 -2.61
N ILE A 31 15.20 23.79 -3.05
CA ILE A 31 13.92 23.06 -2.99
C ILE A 31 13.47 22.84 -4.43
N PRO A 32 13.41 21.59 -4.90
CA PRO A 32 12.96 21.29 -6.25
C PRO A 32 11.51 21.74 -6.44
N THR A 33 11.16 22.06 -7.67
CA THR A 33 9.78 22.43 -8.02
C THR A 33 8.85 21.22 -7.94
N ASP A 34 9.34 20.04 -8.32
CA ASP A 34 8.61 18.79 -8.21
C ASP A 34 9.57 17.60 -8.01
N ILE A 35 9.04 16.47 -7.51
CA ILE A 35 9.75 15.20 -7.37
C ILE A 35 8.90 14.12 -8.01
N LEU A 36 9.41 13.56 -9.11
CA LEU A 36 8.67 12.67 -10.00
C LEU A 36 9.23 11.24 -9.97
N LEU A 37 8.35 10.29 -10.23
CA LEU A 37 8.70 8.90 -10.54
C LEU A 37 9.37 8.81 -11.92
N PRO A 38 10.04 7.69 -12.27
CA PRO A 38 10.76 7.55 -13.53
C PRO A 38 9.86 7.79 -14.75
N ASP A 39 8.66 7.20 -14.71
CA ASP A 39 7.71 7.21 -15.84
C ASP A 39 6.65 8.32 -15.75
N ALA A 40 6.72 9.17 -14.72
CA ALA A 40 5.78 10.27 -14.58
C ALA A 40 6.08 11.35 -15.64
N ALA A 41 5.07 11.75 -16.41
CA ALA A 41 5.19 12.84 -17.36
C ALA A 41 5.61 14.13 -16.63
N SER A 42 6.68 14.78 -17.10
CA SER A 42 6.98 16.14 -16.65
C SER A 42 6.06 17.10 -17.38
N LEU A 43 5.22 17.80 -16.62
CA LEU A 43 4.38 18.88 -17.16
C LEU A 43 5.13 20.22 -17.27
N LEU A 44 6.34 20.30 -16.69
CA LEU A 44 7.10 21.53 -16.56
C LEU A 44 8.41 21.44 -17.36
N LEU A 45 8.73 22.51 -18.11
CA LEU A 45 9.97 22.66 -18.89
C LEU A 45 11.19 23.02 -18.01
N PHE A 46 11.25 22.48 -16.80
CA PHE A 46 12.40 22.69 -15.91
C PHE A 46 13.47 21.61 -16.13
N PRO A 47 14.76 21.97 -15.98
CA PRO A 47 15.86 21.01 -15.92
C PRO A 47 15.55 19.83 -14.99
N GLU A 48 15.69 18.61 -15.52
CA GLU A 48 15.48 17.39 -14.75
C GLU A 48 16.80 16.87 -14.18
N LYS A 49 16.79 16.52 -12.90
CA LYS A 49 17.92 15.93 -12.20
C LYS A 49 17.54 14.53 -11.71
N ARG A 50 18.22 13.52 -12.24
CA ARG A 50 18.07 12.13 -11.79
C ARG A 50 18.85 11.93 -10.49
N ILE A 51 18.16 11.49 -9.45
CA ILE A 51 18.71 11.16 -8.14
C ILE A 51 18.82 9.64 -8.07
N VAL A 52 20.06 9.15 -8.00
CA VAL A 52 20.35 7.73 -7.83
C VAL A 52 20.21 7.36 -6.35
N THR A 53 19.54 6.25 -6.08
CA THR A 53 19.38 5.72 -4.73
C THR A 53 20.72 5.27 -4.17
N ASP A 54 21.08 5.83 -3.03
CA ASP A 54 22.31 5.59 -2.30
C ASP A 54 21.95 5.30 -0.85
N LEU A 55 22.12 4.04 -0.45
CA LEU A 55 21.71 3.57 0.88
C LEU A 55 22.45 4.28 2.00
N GLU A 56 23.70 4.73 1.80
CA GLU A 56 24.42 5.47 2.84
C GLU A 56 23.77 6.84 3.07
N LYS A 57 23.42 7.56 1.99
CA LYS A 57 22.72 8.85 2.08
C LYS A 57 21.32 8.69 2.67
N ALA A 58 20.57 7.70 2.22
CA ALA A 58 19.24 7.39 2.75
C ALA A 58 19.30 7.09 4.26
N ASN A 59 20.22 6.22 4.69
CA ASN A 59 20.41 5.86 6.10
C ASN A 59 20.80 7.07 6.97
N ARG A 60 21.63 7.98 6.45
CA ARG A 60 21.95 9.23 7.17
C ARG A 60 20.72 10.08 7.43
N VAL A 61 19.84 10.24 6.44
CA VAL A 61 18.58 10.97 6.62
C VAL A 61 17.68 10.21 7.59
N LEU A 62 17.49 8.90 7.38
CA LEU A 62 16.66 8.04 8.22
C LEU A 62 17.07 8.11 9.70
N ALA A 63 18.36 8.00 10.00
CA ALA A 63 18.90 8.08 11.35
C ALA A 63 18.78 9.48 11.98
N SER A 64 18.68 10.53 11.16
CA SER A 64 18.57 11.91 11.64
C SER A 64 17.15 12.32 12.03
N ILE A 65 16.12 11.72 11.41
CA ILE A 65 14.71 12.03 11.67
C ILE A 65 14.35 11.80 13.15
N PRO A 66 14.54 10.61 13.75
CA PRO A 66 14.17 10.39 15.15
C PRO A 66 14.99 11.25 16.12
N LYS A 67 16.24 11.56 15.78
CA LYS A 67 17.14 12.40 16.61
C LYS A 67 16.73 13.88 16.62
N LYS A 68 16.26 14.41 15.49
CA LYS A 68 15.97 15.85 15.33
C LYS A 68 14.48 16.19 15.44
N ILE A 69 13.61 15.32 14.97
CA ILE A 69 12.17 15.54 14.84
C ILE A 69 11.37 14.61 15.78
N GLY A 70 12.01 13.55 16.29
CA GLY A 70 11.40 12.59 17.22
C GLY A 70 10.94 11.30 16.52
N PHE A 71 10.84 10.22 17.30
CA PHE A 71 10.43 8.90 16.82
C PHE A 71 9.07 8.88 16.09
N PRO A 72 8.02 9.59 16.57
CA PRO A 72 6.72 9.59 15.88
C PRO A 72 6.79 10.15 14.46
N ALA A 73 7.75 11.05 14.16
CA ALA A 73 7.89 11.63 12.84
C ALA A 73 8.38 10.61 11.80
N LEU A 74 9.21 9.64 12.21
CA LEU A 74 9.71 8.59 11.30
C LEU A 74 8.56 7.70 10.83
N GLU A 75 7.75 7.19 11.75
CA GLU A 75 6.57 6.39 11.42
C GLU A 75 5.55 7.19 10.61
N PHE A 76 5.35 8.47 10.96
CA PHE A 76 4.48 9.36 10.20
C PHE A 76 4.92 9.52 8.74
N ILE A 77 6.23 9.69 8.50
CA ILE A 77 6.77 9.83 7.13
C ILE A 77 6.68 8.52 6.36
N ARG A 78 6.93 7.37 7.02
CA ARG A 78 6.70 6.05 6.42
C ARG A 78 5.25 5.91 5.98
N HIS A 79 4.28 6.26 6.83
CA HIS A 79 2.86 6.27 6.46
C HIS A 79 2.55 7.27 5.34
N ALA A 80 3.09 8.49 5.40
CA ALA A 80 2.87 9.51 4.38
C ALA A 80 3.29 9.03 2.99
N PHE A 81 4.39 8.27 2.91
CA PHE A 81 4.88 7.69 1.68
C PHE A 81 3.90 6.68 1.04
N LEU A 82 3.10 5.98 1.84
CA LEU A 82 2.12 5.00 1.38
C LEU A 82 0.79 5.64 0.93
N THR A 83 0.64 6.96 1.09
CA THR A 83 -0.58 7.67 0.71
C THR A 83 -0.68 7.91 -0.80
N TYR A 84 -1.91 8.07 -1.30
CA TYR A 84 -2.18 8.51 -2.68
C TYR A 84 -2.29 10.04 -2.79
N LEU A 85 -1.52 10.78 -2.00
CA LEU A 85 -1.53 12.24 -2.05
C LEU A 85 -0.80 12.73 -3.32
N PRO A 86 -1.38 13.66 -4.12
CA PRO A 86 -0.67 14.30 -5.23
C PRO A 86 0.58 15.05 -4.72
N GLN A 87 1.71 14.90 -5.41
CA GLN A 87 3.00 15.49 -5.00
C GLN A 87 3.42 15.12 -3.57
N LYS A 88 3.10 13.89 -3.12
CA LYS A 88 3.42 13.42 -1.76
C LYS A 88 4.91 13.57 -1.43
N GLU A 89 5.77 13.34 -2.40
CA GLU A 89 7.22 13.43 -2.28
C GLU A 89 7.65 14.85 -1.91
N LEU A 90 7.11 15.86 -2.60
CA LEU A 90 7.38 17.26 -2.31
C LEU A 90 6.78 17.70 -0.97
N ALA A 91 5.58 17.23 -0.65
CA ALA A 91 4.95 17.48 0.65
C ALA A 91 5.79 16.91 1.80
N ILE A 92 6.28 15.67 1.67
CA ILE A 92 7.17 15.01 2.63
C ILE A 92 8.49 15.80 2.76
N LEU A 93 9.09 16.24 1.64
CA LEU A 93 10.29 17.07 1.67
C LEU A 93 10.06 18.36 2.46
N ARG A 94 8.99 19.09 2.17
CA ARG A 94 8.67 20.35 2.87
C ARG A 94 8.43 20.12 4.37
N PHE A 95 7.71 19.04 4.71
CA PHE A 95 7.48 18.66 6.10
C PHE A 95 8.78 18.33 6.83
N LEU A 96 9.65 17.51 6.24
CA LEU A 96 10.98 17.22 6.78
C LEU A 96 11.77 18.50 6.98
N ARG A 97 11.74 19.41 6.01
CA ARG A 97 12.43 20.70 6.12
C ARG A 97 11.95 21.55 7.28
N LEU A 98 10.64 21.65 7.44
CA LEU A 98 10.03 22.35 8.57
C LEU A 98 10.38 21.64 9.89
N GLY A 99 10.36 20.31 9.91
CA GLY A 99 10.72 19.50 11.07
C GLY A 99 12.17 19.68 11.52
N TYR A 100 13.12 19.78 10.59
CA TYR A 100 14.51 20.07 10.96
C TYR A 100 14.74 21.50 11.48
N GLN A 101 13.83 22.43 11.20
CA GLN A 101 13.89 23.80 11.73
C GLN A 101 13.19 23.94 13.08
N ARG A 102 12.05 23.28 13.26
CA ARG A 102 11.17 23.41 14.43
C ARG A 102 11.34 22.27 15.45
N GLY A 103 12.07 21.22 15.08
CA GLY A 103 12.22 20.02 15.89
C GLY A 103 10.90 19.26 16.06
N PRO A 104 10.70 18.56 17.19
CA PRO A 104 9.52 17.75 17.44
C PRO A 104 8.19 18.51 17.45
N ALA A 105 8.22 19.84 17.65
CA ALA A 105 7.03 20.68 17.63
C ALA A 105 6.28 20.63 16.28
N VAL A 106 6.96 20.28 15.18
CA VAL A 106 6.32 20.18 13.85
C VAL A 106 5.13 19.21 13.84
N MET A 107 5.17 18.16 14.67
CA MET A 107 4.09 17.17 14.78
C MET A 107 2.79 17.77 15.36
N GLN A 108 2.85 18.96 15.96
CA GLN A 108 1.71 19.67 16.54
C GLN A 108 1.28 20.89 15.71
N MET A 109 2.02 21.23 14.65
CA MET A 109 1.78 22.43 13.83
C MET A 109 0.65 22.23 12.80
N LEU A 110 -0.52 21.77 13.23
CA LEU A 110 -1.66 21.49 12.33
C LEU A 110 -2.27 22.73 11.65
N ALA A 111 -1.92 23.93 12.12
CA ALA A 111 -2.27 25.19 11.47
C ALA A 111 -1.42 25.48 10.22
N ASP A 112 -0.22 24.87 10.12
CA ASP A 112 0.60 24.96 8.92
C ASP A 112 0.00 24.10 7.80
N GLU A 113 -0.18 24.68 6.62
CA GLU A 113 -0.83 24.02 5.49
C GLU A 113 -0.08 22.77 5.03
N THR A 114 1.26 22.81 4.99
CA THR A 114 2.10 21.69 4.57
C THR A 114 1.90 20.50 5.51
N VAL A 115 1.91 20.78 6.82
CA VAL A 115 1.71 19.77 7.86
C VAL A 115 0.28 19.21 7.77
N ASN A 116 -0.72 20.07 7.70
CA ASN A 116 -2.13 19.68 7.68
C ASN A 116 -2.47 18.75 6.51
N ILE A 117 -1.96 19.04 5.30
CA ILE A 117 -2.18 18.22 4.11
C ILE A 117 -1.67 16.79 4.33
N LEU A 118 -0.43 16.62 4.83
CA LEU A 118 0.12 15.29 5.12
C LEU A 118 -0.65 14.57 6.22
N PHE A 119 -1.00 15.27 7.32
CA PHE A 119 -1.76 14.66 8.41
C PHE A 119 -3.13 14.16 7.94
N LYS A 120 -3.82 14.91 7.08
CA LYS A 120 -5.07 14.46 6.44
C LYS A 120 -4.86 13.22 5.57
N ALA A 121 -3.78 13.19 4.78
CA ALA A 121 -3.46 12.05 3.93
C ALA A 121 -3.16 10.78 4.74
N VAL A 122 -2.32 10.88 5.78
CA VAL A 122 -2.00 9.76 6.67
C VAL A 122 -3.24 9.27 7.41
N ARG A 123 -4.07 10.18 7.94
CA ARG A 123 -5.34 9.80 8.59
C ARG A 123 -6.30 9.09 7.63
N HIS A 124 -6.29 9.47 6.36
CA HIS A 124 -7.09 8.79 5.33
C HIS A 124 -6.57 7.37 5.06
N LEU A 125 -5.24 7.18 4.98
CA LEU A 125 -4.60 5.86 4.88
C LEU A 125 -4.95 4.96 6.08
N GLU A 126 -4.80 5.45 7.31
CA GLU A 126 -5.07 4.68 8.53
C GLU A 126 -6.54 4.27 8.66
N ARG A 127 -7.46 5.17 8.31
CA ARG A 127 -8.90 4.84 8.27
C ARG A 127 -9.18 3.78 7.23
N GLU A 128 -8.59 3.93 6.04
CA GLU A 128 -8.77 2.96 4.96
C GLU A 128 -8.22 1.58 5.33
N SER A 129 -7.02 1.50 5.92
CA SER A 129 -6.44 0.25 6.38
C SER A 129 -7.28 -0.40 7.48
N HIS A 130 -7.81 0.39 8.43
CA HIS A 130 -8.72 -0.11 9.45
C HIS A 130 -10.02 -0.68 8.87
N LEU A 131 -10.59 -0.07 7.82
CA LEU A 131 -11.76 -0.62 7.14
C LEU A 131 -11.43 -1.97 6.48
N PHE A 132 -10.28 -2.09 5.83
CA PHE A 132 -9.86 -3.36 5.21
C PHE A 132 -9.66 -4.49 6.20
N LYS A 133 -9.23 -4.22 7.44
CA LYS A 133 -9.18 -5.24 8.51
C LYS A 133 -10.53 -5.94 8.75
N GLY A 134 -11.65 -5.22 8.54
CA GLY A 134 -13.01 -5.78 8.69
C GLY A 134 -13.69 -6.22 7.39
N PHE A 135 -13.29 -5.65 6.25
CA PHE A 135 -13.96 -5.87 4.96
C PHE A 135 -13.28 -6.88 4.05
N VAL A 136 -12.03 -7.27 4.32
CA VAL A 136 -11.40 -8.39 3.61
C VAL A 136 -12.26 -9.65 3.77
N ARG A 137 -12.54 -10.31 2.65
CA ARG A 137 -13.24 -11.60 2.58
C ARG A 137 -12.30 -12.58 1.91
N PHE A 138 -12.05 -13.69 2.58
CA PHE A 138 -11.27 -14.78 2.04
C PHE A 138 -12.16 -15.79 1.35
N SER A 139 -11.66 -16.33 0.26
CA SER A 139 -12.14 -17.55 -0.38
C SER A 139 -11.07 -18.61 -0.26
N VAL A 140 -11.47 -19.84 0.00
CA VAL A 140 -10.53 -20.97 0.01
C VAL A 140 -10.31 -21.41 -1.43
N ILE A 141 -9.05 -21.43 -1.86
CA ILE A 141 -8.66 -21.94 -3.17
C ILE A 141 -7.47 -22.87 -2.94
N ASN A 142 -7.65 -24.16 -3.23
CA ASN A 142 -6.62 -25.18 -3.01
C ASN A 142 -5.99 -25.09 -1.60
N GLN A 143 -6.80 -24.97 -0.53
CA GLN A 143 -6.32 -24.83 0.86
C GLN A 143 -5.54 -23.53 1.18
N VAL A 144 -5.62 -22.51 0.32
CA VAL A 144 -5.06 -21.17 0.56
C VAL A 144 -6.20 -20.16 0.66
N LEU A 145 -6.12 -19.28 1.66
CA LEU A 145 -7.07 -18.18 1.84
C LEU A 145 -6.70 -17.03 0.89
N VAL A 146 -7.54 -16.76 -0.11
CA VAL A 146 -7.29 -15.71 -1.10
C VAL A 146 -8.32 -14.59 -0.97
N ALA A 147 -7.86 -13.34 -0.94
CA ALA A 147 -8.70 -12.15 -0.94
C ALA A 147 -8.22 -11.12 -1.96
N GLU A 148 -9.18 -10.42 -2.58
CA GLU A 148 -8.93 -9.29 -3.47
C GLU A 148 -9.37 -7.98 -2.80
N ILE A 149 -8.55 -6.93 -2.92
CA ILE A 149 -8.85 -5.57 -2.45
C ILE A 149 -8.49 -4.53 -3.52
N GLU A 150 -9.16 -3.38 -3.47
CA GLU A 150 -8.91 -2.23 -4.35
C GLU A 150 -8.86 -0.93 -3.52
N PRO A 151 -7.82 -0.76 -2.68
CA PRO A 151 -7.63 0.40 -1.82
C PRO A 151 -7.24 1.64 -2.62
N LYS A 152 -7.49 2.85 -2.10
CA LYS A 152 -6.96 4.07 -2.72
C LYS A 152 -5.49 4.30 -2.41
N ASN A 153 -5.08 4.09 -1.16
CA ASN A 153 -3.70 4.18 -0.71
C ASN A 153 -3.04 2.79 -0.70
N PHE A 154 -1.72 2.73 -0.56
CA PHE A 154 -1.01 1.46 -0.45
C PHE A 154 -1.11 0.91 1.00
N VAL A 155 -2.13 0.10 1.26
CA VAL A 155 -2.47 -0.35 2.62
C VAL A 155 -1.80 -1.65 3.05
N LEU A 156 -1.27 -2.45 2.11
CA LEU A 156 -0.74 -3.80 2.41
C LEU A 156 0.24 -3.82 3.59
N PRO A 157 1.23 -2.90 3.71
CA PRO A 157 2.14 -2.90 4.84
C PRO A 157 1.46 -2.75 6.20
N LEU A 158 0.33 -2.03 6.27
CA LEU A 158 -0.46 -1.83 7.50
C LEU A 158 -1.38 -3.03 7.82
N LEU A 159 -1.61 -3.92 6.85
CA LEU A 159 -2.45 -5.11 7.01
C LEU A 159 -1.64 -6.32 7.48
N VAL A 160 -0.34 -6.37 7.20
CA VAL A 160 0.57 -7.50 7.52
C VAL A 160 0.36 -7.99 8.95
N GLN A 161 0.61 -7.13 9.94
CA GLN A 161 0.57 -7.52 11.36
C GLN A 161 -0.80 -8.09 11.74
N HIS A 162 -1.88 -7.42 11.34
CA HIS A 162 -3.24 -7.83 11.73
C HIS A 162 -3.60 -9.23 11.24
N PHE A 163 -3.30 -9.54 9.97
CA PHE A 163 -3.65 -10.85 9.41
C PHE A 163 -2.69 -11.96 9.84
N CYS A 164 -1.40 -11.65 10.04
CA CYS A 164 -0.44 -12.62 10.58
C CYS A 164 -0.81 -13.04 12.02
N GLU A 165 -1.23 -12.10 12.86
CA GLU A 165 -1.66 -12.40 14.23
C GLU A 165 -2.98 -13.18 14.28
N ARG A 166 -3.89 -12.92 13.33
CA ARG A 166 -5.21 -13.57 13.28
C ARG A 166 -5.19 -14.96 12.65
N PHE A 167 -4.30 -15.18 11.70
CA PHE A 167 -4.19 -16.43 10.93
C PHE A 167 -2.72 -16.94 10.93
N PRO A 168 -2.14 -17.24 12.10
CA PRO A 168 -0.72 -17.54 12.20
C PRO A 168 -0.31 -18.82 11.46
N GLU A 169 -1.17 -19.85 11.46
CA GLU A 169 -0.91 -21.16 10.86
C GLU A 169 -1.47 -21.33 9.45
N GLU A 170 -2.29 -20.39 8.98
CA GLU A 170 -2.92 -20.48 7.68
C GLU A 170 -2.00 -19.92 6.59
N LYS A 171 -2.18 -20.39 5.35
CA LYS A 171 -1.61 -19.73 4.18
C LYS A 171 -2.62 -18.75 3.63
N PHE A 172 -2.21 -17.50 3.45
CA PHE A 172 -3.11 -16.50 2.87
C PHE A 172 -2.43 -15.59 1.85
N LEU A 173 -3.25 -15.06 0.95
CA LEU A 173 -2.88 -14.09 -0.07
C LEU A 173 -3.91 -12.96 -0.09
N ILE A 174 -3.47 -11.72 0.08
CA ILE A 174 -4.28 -10.52 -0.09
C ILE A 174 -3.73 -9.75 -1.28
N TYR A 175 -4.48 -9.72 -2.38
CA TYR A 175 -4.10 -9.04 -3.61
C TYR A 175 -4.68 -7.63 -3.69
N ASP A 176 -3.81 -6.64 -3.79
CA ASP A 176 -4.13 -5.25 -4.10
C ASP A 176 -4.14 -5.03 -5.62
N LYS A 177 -5.34 -5.08 -6.19
CA LYS A 177 -5.57 -4.92 -7.63
C LYS A 177 -5.22 -3.53 -8.15
N LYS A 178 -5.26 -2.49 -7.29
CA LYS A 178 -4.99 -1.12 -7.73
C LYS A 178 -3.48 -0.91 -7.92
N HIS A 179 -2.68 -1.44 -7.02
CA HIS A 179 -1.23 -1.25 -7.03
C HIS A 179 -0.47 -2.41 -7.69
N GLY A 180 -1.14 -3.52 -8.03
CA GLY A 180 -0.48 -4.70 -8.60
C GLY A 180 0.48 -5.33 -7.60
N MET A 181 0.07 -5.46 -6.34
CA MET A 181 0.89 -5.97 -5.25
C MET A 181 0.10 -7.01 -4.46
N ALA A 182 0.75 -8.02 -3.90
CA ALA A 182 0.13 -8.97 -2.99
C ALA A 182 0.90 -9.10 -1.69
N LEU A 183 0.15 -9.18 -0.58
CA LEU A 183 0.65 -9.73 0.66
C LEU A 183 0.49 -11.25 0.60
N VAL A 184 1.61 -11.94 0.51
CA VAL A 184 1.72 -13.40 0.55
C VAL A 184 2.18 -13.79 1.94
N TYR A 185 1.48 -14.71 2.56
CA TYR A 185 1.83 -15.24 3.86
C TYR A 185 1.87 -16.76 3.82
N GLN A 186 3.04 -17.27 4.19
CA GLN A 186 3.21 -18.62 4.72
C GLN A 186 3.51 -18.48 6.21
N PRO A 187 3.23 -19.49 7.04
CA PRO A 187 3.43 -19.40 8.49
C PRO A 187 4.76 -18.72 8.86
N TYR A 188 4.65 -17.59 9.55
CA TYR A 188 5.74 -16.74 10.05
C TYR A 188 6.64 -16.09 8.98
N LYS A 189 6.21 -16.08 7.71
CA LYS A 189 6.95 -15.54 6.57
C LYS A 189 6.05 -14.63 5.70
N PRO A 190 5.70 -13.43 6.19
CA PRO A 190 4.98 -12.45 5.39
C PRO A 190 5.91 -11.82 4.34
N MET A 191 5.42 -11.69 3.11
CA MET A 191 6.12 -11.00 2.02
C MET A 191 5.11 -10.14 1.25
N VAL A 192 5.52 -8.92 0.89
CA VAL A 192 4.76 -8.07 -0.02
C VAL A 192 5.51 -8.01 -1.34
N ILE A 193 4.89 -8.50 -2.40
CA ILE A 193 5.53 -8.68 -3.71
C ILE A 193 4.69 -8.05 -4.82
N PRO A 194 5.31 -7.57 -5.91
CA PRO A 194 4.59 -7.16 -7.11
C PRO A 194 3.93 -8.36 -7.79
N VAL A 195 2.76 -8.11 -8.36
CA VAL A 195 1.92 -9.09 -9.05
C VAL A 195 1.23 -8.37 -10.21
N GLU A 196 1.60 -8.75 -11.42
CA GLU A 196 1.03 -8.13 -12.63
C GLU A 196 -0.39 -8.64 -12.89
N GLU A 197 -0.59 -9.95 -12.73
CA GLU A 197 -1.89 -10.58 -12.92
C GLU A 197 -2.08 -11.74 -11.93
N LEU A 198 -3.25 -11.75 -11.31
CA LEU A 198 -3.72 -12.84 -10.48
C LEU A 198 -4.94 -13.44 -11.16
N GLU A 199 -4.78 -14.65 -11.68
CA GLU A 199 -5.90 -15.46 -12.12
C GLU A 199 -6.33 -16.37 -10.99
N LEU A 200 -7.54 -16.12 -10.48
CA LEU A 200 -8.16 -17.03 -9.54
C LEU A 200 -8.99 -18.06 -10.31
N PRO A 201 -8.84 -19.37 -10.02
CA PRO A 201 -9.76 -20.36 -10.54
C PRO A 201 -11.18 -20.06 -10.06
N GLU A 202 -12.17 -20.53 -10.82
CA GLU A 202 -13.55 -20.47 -10.37
C GLU A 202 -13.70 -21.23 -9.04
N PRO A 203 -14.52 -20.71 -8.10
CA PRO A 203 -14.71 -21.35 -6.81
C PRO A 203 -15.28 -22.75 -7.01
N ASP A 204 -14.70 -23.74 -6.30
CA ASP A 204 -15.21 -25.10 -6.29
C ASP A 204 -16.58 -25.19 -5.61
N GLN A 205 -17.20 -26.38 -5.68
CA GLN A 205 -18.54 -26.58 -5.10
C GLN A 205 -18.56 -26.36 -3.58
N GLU A 206 -17.48 -26.68 -2.88
CA GLU A 206 -17.37 -26.47 -1.44
C GLU A 206 -17.30 -24.97 -1.09
N GLU A 207 -16.46 -24.19 -1.78
CA GLU A 207 -16.39 -22.73 -1.63
C GLU A 207 -17.72 -22.06 -1.99
N GLN A 208 -18.42 -22.54 -3.02
CA GLN A 208 -19.75 -22.04 -3.36
C GLN A 208 -20.75 -22.28 -2.22
N ALA A 209 -20.75 -23.48 -1.63
CA ALA A 209 -21.58 -23.79 -0.46
C ALA A 209 -21.25 -22.88 0.73
N TYR A 210 -19.96 -22.63 1.02
CA TYR A 210 -19.56 -21.70 2.08
C TYR A 210 -20.07 -20.27 1.84
N ARG A 211 -20.03 -19.80 0.59
CA ARG A 211 -20.56 -18.48 0.22
C ARG A 211 -22.07 -18.39 0.38
N GLU A 212 -22.81 -19.45 0.08
CA GLU A 212 -24.26 -19.52 0.30
C GLU A 212 -24.60 -19.51 1.79
N LEU A 213 -23.90 -20.33 2.60
CA LEU A 213 -24.05 -20.31 4.05
C LEU A 213 -23.78 -18.92 4.63
N TRP A 214 -22.75 -18.23 4.15
CA TRP A 214 -22.44 -16.87 4.56
C TRP A 214 -23.59 -15.89 4.27
N LYS A 215 -24.21 -15.98 3.08
CA LYS A 215 -25.36 -15.12 2.72
C LYS A 215 -26.55 -15.39 3.64
N VAL A 216 -26.88 -16.68 3.85
CA VAL A 216 -27.98 -17.06 4.76
C VAL A 216 -27.69 -16.56 6.17
N PHE A 217 -26.48 -16.74 6.67
CA PHE A 217 -26.06 -16.21 7.97
C PHE A 217 -26.23 -14.69 8.04
N TYR A 218 -25.71 -13.96 7.06
CA TYR A 218 -25.79 -12.49 6.97
C TYR A 218 -27.25 -11.99 7.01
N ASP A 219 -28.13 -12.63 6.25
CA ASP A 219 -29.54 -12.26 6.19
C ASP A 219 -30.30 -12.64 7.47
N THR A 220 -29.93 -13.76 8.09
CA THR A 220 -30.59 -14.25 9.32
C THR A 220 -30.25 -13.39 10.54
N ILE A 221 -28.99 -12.94 10.67
CA ILE A 221 -28.59 -12.06 11.78
C ILE A 221 -29.07 -10.61 11.57
N ALA A 222 -29.55 -10.26 10.38
CA ALA A 222 -30.00 -8.91 10.07
C ALA A 222 -31.29 -8.58 10.84
N ILE A 223 -31.17 -7.70 11.84
CA ILE A 223 -32.32 -7.19 12.59
C ILE A 223 -33.07 -6.19 11.70
N GLN A 224 -34.21 -6.60 11.15
CA GLN A 224 -35.02 -5.79 10.22
C GLN A 224 -35.36 -4.40 10.78
N GLY A 225 -35.68 -4.31 12.08
CA GLY A 225 -35.95 -3.03 12.77
C GLY A 225 -34.75 -2.09 12.92
N ARG A 226 -33.53 -2.55 12.60
CA ARG A 226 -32.29 -1.74 12.60
C ARG A 226 -31.77 -1.49 11.18
N TYR A 227 -32.53 -1.87 10.15
CA TYR A 227 -32.13 -1.64 8.77
C TYR A 227 -32.10 -0.13 8.46
N ASN A 228 -30.90 0.42 8.33
CA ASN A 228 -30.69 1.81 7.93
C ASN A 228 -29.67 1.87 6.79
N PRO A 229 -30.12 2.08 5.53
CA PRO A 229 -29.23 2.08 4.38
C PRO A 229 -28.26 3.27 4.38
N GLN A 230 -28.67 4.44 4.91
CA GLN A 230 -27.78 5.60 5.01
C GLN A 230 -26.64 5.35 6.00
N CYS A 231 -26.97 4.82 7.18
CA CYS A 231 -25.97 4.46 8.18
C CYS A 231 -24.98 3.42 7.63
N ARG A 232 -25.48 2.39 6.94
CA ARG A 232 -24.63 1.41 6.25
C ARG A 232 -23.68 2.08 5.26
N MET A 233 -24.16 2.96 4.38
CA MET A 233 -23.30 3.62 3.39
C MET A 233 -22.24 4.53 4.04
N ASN A 234 -22.53 5.13 5.19
CA ASN A 234 -21.58 5.97 5.92
C ASN A 234 -20.46 5.13 6.57
N HIS A 235 -20.80 3.99 7.17
CA HIS A 235 -19.82 3.10 7.82
C HIS A 235 -19.13 2.15 6.83
N MET A 236 -19.79 1.85 5.73
CA MET A 236 -19.37 0.85 4.74
C MET A 236 -19.66 1.41 3.34
N PRO A 237 -18.79 2.30 2.82
CA PRO A 237 -18.98 2.94 1.53
C PRO A 237 -19.10 1.92 0.39
N LYS A 238 -19.98 2.20 -0.59
CA LYS A 238 -20.30 1.27 -1.70
C LYS A 238 -19.09 0.79 -2.51
N ARG A 239 -18.01 1.57 -2.57
CA ARG A 239 -16.78 1.20 -3.28
C ARG A 239 -16.19 -0.14 -2.80
N TYR A 240 -16.41 -0.51 -1.53
CA TYR A 240 -15.90 -1.76 -0.97
C TYR A 240 -16.78 -2.97 -1.31
N TRP A 241 -18.03 -2.76 -1.72
CA TRP A 241 -19.03 -3.83 -1.84
C TRP A 241 -18.72 -4.81 -2.97
N LYS A 242 -17.94 -4.37 -3.97
CA LYS A 242 -17.50 -5.18 -5.11
C LYS A 242 -16.80 -6.48 -4.69
N TYR A 243 -16.09 -6.48 -3.57
CA TYR A 243 -15.28 -7.61 -3.08
C TYR A 243 -15.93 -8.36 -1.91
N LEU A 244 -17.21 -8.09 -1.64
CA LEU A 244 -17.92 -8.70 -0.53
C LEU A 244 -18.85 -9.80 -0.99
N THR A 245 -18.69 -10.98 -0.40
CA THR A 245 -19.46 -12.18 -0.71
C THR A 245 -20.97 -11.95 -0.58
N GLU A 246 -21.39 -11.19 0.44
CA GLU A 246 -22.80 -10.81 0.68
C GLU A 246 -23.41 -9.95 -0.45
N PHE A 247 -22.59 -9.25 -1.25
CA PHE A 247 -23.04 -8.38 -2.35
C PHE A 247 -22.62 -8.87 -3.74
N ALA A 248 -21.88 -9.98 -3.83
CA ALA A 248 -21.24 -10.49 -5.05
C ALA A 248 -22.20 -10.88 -6.20
N GLY A 249 -23.52 -10.86 -6.00
CA GLY A 249 -24.53 -11.08 -7.05
C GLY A 249 -25.17 -9.81 -7.62
N THR A 250 -24.89 -8.63 -7.04
CA THR A 250 -25.49 -7.35 -7.48
C THR A 250 -24.59 -6.53 -8.40
N PHE A 251 -23.31 -6.89 -8.49
CA PHE A 251 -22.32 -6.21 -9.32
C PHE A 251 -21.60 -7.27 -10.16
N GLN A 252 -21.94 -7.35 -11.45
CA GLN A 252 -21.30 -8.29 -12.38
C GLN A 252 -19.77 -8.08 -12.37
N LYS A 253 -19.02 -9.16 -12.16
CA LYS A 253 -17.58 -9.17 -12.41
C LYS A 253 -17.38 -8.92 -13.92
N PRO A 254 -16.65 -7.86 -14.34
CA PRO A 254 -16.38 -7.68 -15.75
C PRO A 254 -15.43 -8.80 -16.20
N HIS A 255 -15.97 -9.76 -16.95
CA HIS A 255 -15.16 -10.60 -17.81
C HIS A 255 -14.43 -9.69 -18.79
N ARG A 256 -13.10 -9.67 -18.75
CA ARG A 256 -12.33 -9.04 -19.82
C ARG A 256 -11.12 -9.89 -20.14
N LYS A 257 -11.19 -10.59 -21.27
CA LYS A 257 -10.03 -11.11 -21.99
C LYS A 257 -9.25 -9.91 -22.51
N LEU A 258 -7.98 -9.78 -22.18
CA LEU A 258 -7.03 -8.91 -22.89
C LEU A 258 -5.70 -9.66 -23.02
N THR A 259 -5.12 -9.55 -24.21
CA THR A 259 -3.98 -10.30 -24.73
C THR A 259 -2.66 -9.90 -24.08
N ALA A 260 -1.78 -10.89 -23.94
CA ALA A 260 -0.47 -10.84 -23.30
C ALA A 260 0.48 -9.77 -23.87
N ALA A 261 1.29 -9.21 -22.98
CA ALA A 261 2.58 -8.60 -23.27
C ALA A 261 3.60 -9.11 -22.23
N ASP A 262 4.86 -9.20 -22.64
CA ASP A 262 5.90 -10.09 -22.12
C ASP A 262 6.46 -9.76 -20.72
N GLY A 263 6.57 -10.82 -19.88
CA GLY A 263 7.56 -11.06 -18.80
C GLY A 263 7.45 -10.21 -17.52
N ASN A 264 7.60 -10.74 -16.29
CA ASN A 264 7.77 -12.12 -15.82
C ASN A 264 7.55 -12.16 -14.27
N SER A 265 6.30 -12.24 -13.81
CA SER A 265 5.94 -12.80 -12.49
C SER A 265 4.43 -13.06 -12.38
N ARG A 266 4.00 -14.32 -12.52
CA ARG A 266 2.61 -14.76 -12.38
C ARG A 266 2.46 -15.54 -11.08
N LEU A 267 1.50 -15.15 -10.24
CA LEU A 267 1.14 -15.95 -9.07
C LEU A 267 0.08 -16.96 -9.47
N VAL A 268 0.43 -18.23 -9.36
CA VAL A 268 -0.48 -19.36 -9.60
C VAL A 268 -0.72 -20.07 -8.28
N VAL A 269 -2.00 -20.21 -7.92
CA VAL A 269 -2.44 -21.02 -6.78
C VAL A 269 -2.73 -22.43 -7.29
N SER A 270 -1.71 -23.31 -7.34
CA SER A 270 -1.85 -24.69 -7.80
C SER A 270 -1.47 -25.69 -6.71
N GLY A 271 -2.37 -26.65 -6.42
CA GLY A 271 -2.05 -27.79 -5.55
C GLY A 271 -1.66 -27.45 -4.11
N GLY A 272 -2.19 -26.38 -3.52
CA GLY A 272 -1.85 -25.95 -2.15
C GLY A 272 -0.52 -25.23 -2.01
N MET A 273 0.11 -24.91 -3.14
CA MET A 273 1.35 -24.14 -3.21
C MET A 273 1.09 -22.78 -3.87
N LEU A 274 1.58 -21.74 -3.20
CA LEU A 274 1.68 -20.39 -3.77
C LEU A 274 2.99 -20.35 -4.57
N THR A 275 2.89 -20.47 -5.88
CA THR A 275 4.06 -20.51 -6.76
C THR A 275 4.13 -19.19 -7.53
N ILE A 276 5.29 -18.52 -7.45
CA ILE A 276 5.61 -17.36 -8.29
C ILE A 276 6.34 -17.91 -9.51
N GLU A 277 5.67 -18.00 -10.64
CA GLU A 277 6.31 -18.32 -11.91
C GLU A 277 6.93 -17.04 -12.47
N GLY A 278 8.25 -17.00 -12.67
CA GLY A 278 8.92 -15.90 -13.38
C GLY A 278 10.12 -15.24 -12.70
N THR A 279 10.50 -15.63 -11.49
CA THR A 279 11.79 -15.20 -10.92
C THR A 279 12.42 -16.35 -10.14
N ALA A 280 13.56 -16.85 -10.63
CA ALA A 280 14.43 -17.72 -9.86
C ALA A 280 15.00 -16.90 -8.68
N VAL A 281 14.31 -16.90 -7.55
CA VAL A 281 14.95 -16.60 -6.28
C VAL A 281 15.70 -17.87 -5.90
N ALA A 282 16.99 -17.90 -6.24
CA ALA A 282 17.90 -18.88 -5.70
C ALA A 282 17.87 -18.79 -4.18
N VAL A 283 17.21 -19.76 -3.54
CA VAL A 283 17.44 -20.05 -2.13
C VAL A 283 18.81 -20.74 -2.11
N ASN A 284 19.88 -19.96 -2.04
CA ASN A 284 21.17 -20.51 -1.63
C ASN A 284 21.00 -20.97 -0.18
N GLY A 285 20.70 -22.26 -0.01
CA GLY A 285 20.94 -22.96 1.23
C GLY A 285 22.44 -22.94 1.48
N CYS A 286 22.87 -22.11 2.42
CA CYS A 286 24.15 -22.31 3.07
C CYS A 286 23.93 -23.51 4.01
N GLY A 287 24.36 -24.69 3.55
CA GLY A 287 24.48 -25.87 4.37
C GLY A 287 25.64 -25.71 5.36
N ASP A 288 25.40 -26.23 6.56
CA ASP A 288 26.34 -26.95 7.43
C ASP A 288 27.84 -26.72 7.18
N ASP A 289 28.44 -25.89 8.05
CA ASP A 289 29.51 -26.27 8.99
C ASP A 289 29.82 -25.08 9.95
#